data_AF-A0A8J5TR52-F1
#
_entry.id   AF-A0A8J5TR52-F1
#
_cell.length_a   1.000
_cell.length_b   1.000
_cell.length_c   1.000
_cell.angle_alpha   90.00
_cell.angle_beta   90.00
_cell.angle_gamma   90.00
#
_symmetry.space_group_name_H-M   'P 1'
#
loop_
_entity.id
_entity.type
_entity.pdbx_description
1 polymer ?
#
loop_
_entity_poly.entity_id
_entity_poly.type
_entity_poly.pdbx_seq_one_letter_code
_entity_poly.pdbx_strand_id
1 'polypeptide(L)'
;MDSSDGQQDSPLSISANVAGMLTFVVAIAAAFYARLTFLRNSDDEYFRVKTSLSWYKTESTWLADLVAAINAQHEGFHAHQPEYQMYNFVMDDLLNLEQRLLDIVAETEAKASVGDQGQSWTLMPRNWNGRTTVAMAWLPVRTKALELVRQREGLTARVQFMQMSMISSRLRDLESRTKWREMKMDESSRKLESLVESQRDRIHRLEDLVSRLTHRDRSGLSRAGTLTDLAVKSNESTESAEVGGSATTSELGDTVKPKKSIEE
;
A
#
# COMPACT_ATOMS: atom_id res chain seq x y z
N MET A 1 -35.94 52.26 84.68
CA MET A 1 -34.56 51.90 84.29
C MET A 1 -34.66 50.64 83.46
N ASP A 2 -34.05 50.70 82.28
CA ASP A 2 -34.17 49.79 81.15
C ASP A 2 -34.14 48.29 81.48
N SER A 3 -35.15 47.58 80.97
CA SER A 3 -35.06 46.16 80.66
C SER A 3 -35.16 46.04 79.14
N SER A 4 -34.10 46.46 78.47
CA SER A 4 -33.88 46.14 77.07
C SER A 4 -33.22 44.77 77.02
N ASP A 5 -34.05 43.71 77.06
CA ASP A 5 -33.67 42.38 76.60
C ASP A 5 -33.39 42.49 75.10
N GLY A 6 -32.17 42.91 74.78
CA GLY A 6 -31.58 42.74 73.47
C GLY A 6 -31.48 41.25 73.24
N GLN A 7 -32.49 40.70 72.57
CA GLN A 7 -32.50 39.41 71.92
C GLN A 7 -31.24 39.33 71.05
N GLN A 8 -30.13 38.92 71.65
CA GLN A 8 -28.88 38.67 70.95
C GLN A 8 -29.07 37.33 70.23
N ASP A 9 -29.73 37.39 69.07
CA ASP A 9 -29.70 36.31 68.10
C ASP A 9 -28.24 35.92 67.90
N SER A 10 -27.88 34.74 68.41
CA SER A 10 -26.50 34.38 68.61
C SER A 10 -25.73 34.46 67.28
N PRO A 11 -24.53 35.07 67.22
CA PRO A 11 -23.74 35.19 65.99
C PRO A 11 -23.41 33.83 65.37
N LEU A 12 -23.45 32.76 66.17
CA LEU A 12 -23.33 31.36 65.74
C LEU A 12 -24.54 30.86 64.93
N SER A 13 -25.76 31.33 65.22
CA SER A 13 -26.98 30.95 64.50
C SER A 13 -27.07 31.68 63.15
N ILE A 14 -26.73 32.97 63.12
CA ILE A 14 -26.67 33.76 61.88
C ILE A 14 -25.55 33.23 60.97
N SER A 15 -24.35 32.96 61.51
CA SER A 15 -23.25 32.38 60.71
C SER A 15 -23.54 30.94 60.24
N ALA A 16 -24.21 30.12 61.04
CA ALA A 16 -24.60 28.77 60.63
C ALA A 16 -25.67 28.75 59.52
N ASN A 17 -26.68 29.63 59.59
CA ASN A 17 -27.70 29.74 58.54
C ASN A 17 -27.10 30.30 57.24
N VAL A 18 -26.22 31.30 57.35
CA VAL A 18 -25.48 31.84 56.19
C VAL A 18 -24.55 30.78 55.60
N ALA A 19 -23.84 30.00 56.42
CA ALA A 19 -23.02 28.89 55.95
C ALA A 19 -23.87 27.82 55.25
N GLY A 20 -25.03 27.45 55.79
CA GLY A 20 -25.96 26.50 55.16
C GLY A 20 -26.51 26.99 53.82
N MET A 21 -26.90 28.27 53.73
CA MET A 21 -27.32 28.88 52.46
C MET A 21 -26.17 28.92 51.44
N LEU A 22 -24.95 29.27 51.87
CA LEU A 22 -23.79 29.26 50.98
C LEU A 22 -23.47 27.85 50.49
N THR A 23 -23.53 26.83 51.34
CA THR A 23 -23.35 25.43 50.93
C THR A 23 -24.43 24.98 49.95
N PHE A 24 -25.68 25.41 50.15
CA PHE A 24 -26.78 25.12 49.24
C PHE A 24 -26.59 25.80 47.87
N VAL A 25 -26.17 27.06 47.84
CA VAL A 25 -25.86 27.78 46.61
C VAL A 25 -24.67 27.15 45.88
N VAL A 26 -23.62 26.80 46.61
CA VAL A 26 -22.45 26.08 46.05
C VAL A 26 -22.87 24.71 45.51
N ALA A 27 -23.76 23.98 46.19
CA ALA A 27 -24.27 22.70 45.71
C ALA A 27 -25.10 22.87 44.43
N ILE A 28 -25.96 23.88 44.34
CA ILE A 28 -26.72 24.20 43.12
C ILE A 28 -25.75 24.58 41.99
N ALA A 29 -24.77 25.45 42.27
CA ALA A 29 -23.78 25.87 41.29
C ALA A 29 -22.94 24.67 40.80
N ALA A 30 -22.54 23.78 41.70
CA ALA A 30 -21.83 22.55 41.39
C ALA A 30 -22.69 21.59 40.54
N ALA A 31 -23.97 21.43 40.86
CA ALA A 31 -24.90 20.63 40.07
C ALA A 31 -25.08 21.19 38.65
N PHE A 32 -25.23 22.50 38.51
CA PHE A 32 -25.27 23.18 37.22
C PHE A 32 -23.96 23.02 36.45
N TYR A 33 -22.82 23.20 37.13
CA TYR A 33 -21.49 23.06 36.53
C TYR A 33 -21.23 21.62 36.04
N ALA A 34 -21.59 20.61 36.83
CA ALA A 34 -21.48 19.21 36.45
C ALA A 34 -22.37 18.90 35.23
N ARG A 35 -23.62 19.41 35.24
CA ARG A 35 -24.54 19.23 34.11
C ARG A 35 -24.00 19.88 32.83
N LEU A 36 -23.46 21.09 32.94
CA LEU A 36 -22.85 21.83 31.84
C LEU A 36 -21.64 21.11 31.25
N THR A 37 -20.75 20.63 32.10
CA THR A 37 -19.55 19.90 31.68
C THR A 37 -19.93 18.61 30.96
N PHE A 38 -20.94 17.90 31.46
CA PHE A 38 -21.45 16.68 30.85
C PHE A 38 -22.09 16.90 29.47
N LEU A 39 -22.90 17.96 29.31
CA LEU A 39 -23.47 18.37 28.02
C LEU A 39 -22.37 18.72 27.01
N ARG A 40 -21.36 19.46 27.45
CA ARG A 40 -20.25 19.88 26.59
C ARG A 40 -19.38 18.72 26.12
N ASN A 41 -19.09 17.76 27.00
CA ASN A 41 -18.45 16.51 26.60
C ASN A 41 -19.28 15.72 25.58
N SER A 42 -20.61 15.76 25.73
CA SER A 42 -21.52 15.07 24.79
C SER A 42 -21.53 15.74 23.42
N ASP A 43 -21.47 17.08 23.36
CA ASP A 43 -21.28 17.83 22.11
C ASP A 43 -19.95 17.47 21.44
N ASP A 44 -18.85 17.48 22.20
CA ASP A 44 -17.52 17.15 21.66
C ASP A 44 -17.49 15.73 21.07
N GLU A 45 -18.15 14.77 21.71
CA GLU A 45 -18.29 13.42 21.18
C GLU A 45 -19.13 13.34 19.91
N TYR A 46 -20.24 14.08 19.86
CA TYR A 46 -21.05 14.19 18.65
C TYR A 46 -20.24 14.75 17.48
N PHE A 47 -19.49 15.84 17.69
CA PHE A 47 -18.64 16.42 16.66
C PHE A 47 -17.50 15.49 16.24
N ARG A 48 -16.92 14.73 17.18
CA ARG A 48 -15.94 13.68 16.87
C ARG A 48 -16.54 12.60 15.99
N VAL A 49 -17.75 12.11 16.30
CA VAL A 49 -18.44 11.11 15.47
C VAL A 49 -18.71 11.66 14.07
N LYS A 50 -19.21 12.89 13.95
CA LYS A 50 -19.39 13.53 12.62
C LYS A 50 -18.10 13.67 11.83
N THR A 51 -17.01 14.05 12.50
CA THR A 51 -15.69 14.17 11.85
C THR A 51 -15.15 12.80 11.47
N SER A 52 -15.34 11.78 12.30
CA SER A 52 -14.98 10.40 11.95
C SER A 52 -15.81 9.91 10.77
N LEU A 53 -17.07 10.31 10.65
CA LEU A 53 -17.96 9.89 9.58
C LEU A 53 -17.53 10.43 8.20
N SER A 54 -17.05 11.67 8.13
CA SER A 54 -16.49 12.19 6.88
C SER A 54 -15.20 11.45 6.48
N TRP A 55 -14.35 11.14 7.46
CA TRP A 55 -13.19 10.29 7.24
C TRP A 55 -13.58 8.88 6.76
N TYR A 56 -14.62 8.31 7.37
CA TYR A 56 -15.10 6.97 7.06
C TYR A 56 -15.58 6.81 5.63
N LYS A 57 -16.23 7.84 5.11
CA LYS A 57 -16.66 7.91 3.72
C LYS A 57 -15.47 7.97 2.77
N THR A 58 -14.46 8.78 3.08
CA THR A 58 -13.24 8.84 2.25
C THR A 58 -12.46 7.54 2.30
N GLU A 59 -12.37 6.91 3.47
CA GLU A 59 -11.70 5.62 3.64
C GLU A 59 -12.42 4.50 2.89
N SER A 60 -13.75 4.43 2.96
CA SER A 60 -14.52 3.40 2.26
C SER A 60 -14.38 3.53 0.74
N THR A 61 -14.39 4.75 0.20
CA THR A 61 -14.10 4.98 -1.22
C THR A 61 -12.67 4.58 -1.61
N TRP A 62 -11.69 4.89 -0.76
CA TRP A 62 -10.30 4.52 -1.01
C TRP A 62 -10.09 3.00 -0.96
N LEU A 63 -10.73 2.29 -0.03
CA LEU A 63 -10.66 0.83 0.07
C LEU A 63 -11.26 0.15 -1.18
N ALA A 64 -12.38 0.66 -1.67
CA ALA A 64 -13.03 0.15 -2.87
C ALA A 64 -12.15 0.34 -4.12
N ASP A 65 -11.56 1.53 -4.27
CA ASP A 65 -10.67 1.84 -5.39
C ASP A 65 -9.40 0.99 -5.37
N LEU A 66 -8.83 0.76 -4.18
CA LEU A 66 -7.64 -0.08 -4.02
C LEU A 66 -7.89 -1.52 -4.50
N VAL A 67 -9.07 -2.07 -4.22
CA VAL A 67 -9.43 -3.41 -4.71
C VAL A 67 -9.80 -3.42 -6.18
N ALA A 68 -10.44 -2.37 -6.69
CA ALA A 68 -10.68 -2.21 -8.12
C ALA A 68 -9.35 -2.18 -8.90
N ALA A 69 -8.36 -1.43 -8.42
CA ALA A 69 -7.02 -1.38 -9.01
C ALA A 69 -6.30 -2.74 -8.98
N ILE A 70 -6.38 -3.44 -7.85
CA ILE A 70 -5.83 -4.80 -7.67
C ILE A 70 -6.48 -5.81 -8.63
N ASN A 71 -7.77 -5.66 -8.93
CA ASN A 71 -8.48 -6.54 -9.86
C ASN A 71 -8.26 -6.15 -11.32
N ALA A 72 -8.15 -4.85 -11.64
CA ALA A 72 -7.85 -4.38 -12.99
C ALA A 72 -6.48 -4.87 -13.49
N GLN A 73 -5.50 -5.06 -12.60
CA GLN A 73 -4.20 -5.63 -12.94
C GLN A 73 -4.23 -7.12 -13.32
N HIS A 74 -5.29 -7.86 -13.04
CA HIS A 74 -5.41 -9.29 -13.37
C HIS A 74 -6.83 -9.58 -13.91
N GLU A 75 -7.01 -9.33 -15.21
CA GLU A 75 -8.27 -9.56 -15.92
C GLU A 75 -8.81 -10.99 -15.71
N GLY A 76 -10.01 -11.09 -15.16
CA GLY A 76 -10.92 -12.24 -15.32
C GLY A 76 -10.85 -13.37 -14.29
N PHE A 77 -9.71 -13.65 -13.66
CA PHE A 77 -9.57 -14.85 -12.79
C PHE A 77 -10.08 -14.66 -11.35
N HIS A 78 -10.20 -13.43 -10.86
CA HIS A 78 -10.36 -13.15 -9.43
C HIS A 78 -11.79 -12.85 -8.96
N ALA A 79 -12.74 -12.59 -9.87
CA ALA A 79 -14.15 -12.41 -9.48
C ALA A 79 -14.75 -13.67 -8.82
N HIS A 80 -14.15 -14.83 -9.06
CA HIS A 80 -14.58 -16.12 -8.53
C HIS A 80 -13.77 -16.59 -7.31
N GLN A 81 -12.78 -15.83 -6.85
CA GLN A 81 -12.00 -16.23 -5.68
C GLN A 81 -12.81 -16.02 -4.39
N PRO A 82 -12.85 -17.03 -3.49
CA PRO A 82 -13.61 -16.94 -2.24
C PRO A 82 -13.11 -15.81 -1.34
N GLU A 83 -11.83 -15.44 -1.43
CA GLU A 83 -11.23 -14.32 -0.70
C GLU A 83 -11.84 -12.98 -1.14
N TYR A 84 -12.09 -12.82 -2.44
CA TYR A 84 -12.72 -11.60 -2.98
C TYR A 84 -14.20 -11.50 -2.60
N GLN A 85 -14.91 -12.63 -2.56
CA GLN A 85 -16.30 -12.68 -2.09
C GLN A 85 -16.40 -12.31 -0.61
N MET A 86 -15.50 -12.85 0.22
CA MET A 86 -15.41 -12.48 1.63
C MET A 86 -15.04 -10.99 1.79
N TYR A 87 -14.15 -10.47 0.95
CA TYR A 87 -13.83 -9.05 0.91
C TYR A 87 -15.05 -8.18 0.61
N ASN A 88 -15.78 -8.48 -0.46
CA ASN A 88 -16.98 -7.73 -0.83
C ASN A 88 -18.02 -7.77 0.30
N PHE A 89 -18.22 -8.93 0.92
CA PHE A 89 -19.15 -9.06 2.04
C PHE A 89 -18.77 -8.17 3.23
N VAL A 90 -17.49 -8.14 3.62
CA VAL A 90 -17.03 -7.28 4.72
C VAL A 90 -17.08 -5.80 4.34
N MET A 91 -16.82 -5.48 3.07
CA MET A 91 -16.91 -4.12 2.55
C MET A 91 -18.37 -3.61 2.57
N ASP A 92 -19.32 -4.45 2.18
CA ASP A 92 -20.75 -4.16 2.25
C ASP A 92 -21.21 -3.94 3.70
N ASP A 93 -20.70 -4.73 4.65
CA ASP A 93 -20.99 -4.53 6.08
C ASP A 93 -20.42 -3.21 6.62
N LEU A 94 -19.21 -2.82 6.18
CA LEU A 94 -18.60 -1.54 6.52
C LEU A 94 -19.45 -0.35 6.02
N LEU A 95 -19.95 -0.43 4.78
CA LEU A 95 -20.86 0.58 4.22
C LEU A 95 -22.21 0.61 4.93
N ASN A 96 -22.74 -0.55 5.32
CA ASN A 96 -23.98 -0.64 6.10
C ASN A 96 -23.84 0.01 7.48
N LEU A 97 -22.70 -0.17 8.15
CA LEU A 97 -22.41 0.53 9.41
C LEU A 97 -22.28 2.03 9.24
N GLU A 98 -21.64 2.49 8.15
CA GLU A 98 -21.58 3.92 7.80
C GLU A 98 -22.99 4.50 7.62
N GLN A 99 -23.85 3.80 6.87
CA GLN A 99 -25.24 4.22 6.67
C GLN A 99 -26.02 4.26 7.98
N ARG A 100 -25.89 3.24 8.83
CA ARG A 100 -26.55 3.22 10.15
C ARG A 100 -26.05 4.35 11.06
N LEU A 101 -24.77 4.71 10.97
CA LEU A 101 -24.21 5.83 11.73
C LEU A 101 -24.72 7.17 11.20
N LEU A 102 -24.83 7.32 9.87
CA LEU A 102 -25.48 8.46 9.21
C LEU A 102 -26.94 8.61 9.65
N ASP A 103 -27.70 7.51 9.68
CA ASP A 103 -29.11 7.52 10.09
C ASP A 103 -29.28 7.99 11.54
N ILE A 104 -28.43 7.52 12.45
CA ILE A 104 -28.45 7.95 13.86
C ILE A 104 -28.09 9.45 13.97
N VAL A 105 -27.10 9.92 13.23
CA VAL A 105 -26.72 11.34 13.22
C VAL A 105 -27.89 12.18 12.66
N ALA A 106 -28.48 11.78 11.54
CA ALA A 106 -29.63 12.47 10.95
C ALA A 106 -30.84 12.48 11.90
N GLU A 107 -31.12 11.36 12.59
CA GLU A 107 -32.17 11.28 13.61
C GLU A 107 -31.88 12.22 14.79
N THR A 108 -30.63 12.37 15.22
CA THR A 108 -30.26 13.30 16.30
C THR A 108 -30.42 14.75 15.89
N GLU A 109 -30.10 15.10 14.65
CA GLU A 109 -30.31 16.45 14.11
C GLU A 109 -31.80 16.77 13.95
N ALA A 110 -32.60 15.80 13.49
CA ALA A 110 -34.05 15.92 13.40
C ALA A 110 -34.70 16.07 14.79
N LYS A 111 -34.26 15.30 15.79
CA LYS A 111 -34.75 15.44 17.17
C LYS A 111 -34.32 16.76 17.80
N ALA A 112 -33.12 17.25 17.48
CA ALA A 112 -32.64 18.54 17.95
C ALA A 112 -33.42 19.71 17.32
N SER A 113 -33.84 19.60 16.05
CA SER A 113 -34.63 20.64 15.37
C SER A 113 -36.09 20.69 15.83
N VAL A 114 -36.66 19.58 16.29
CA VAL A 114 -38.03 19.50 16.84
C VAL A 114 -38.12 20.00 18.29
N GLY A 115 -36.99 20.10 19.00
CA GLY A 115 -36.91 20.40 20.44
C GLY A 115 -37.41 21.77 20.92
N ASP A 116 -37.96 22.63 20.05
CA ASP A 116 -38.39 23.99 20.38
C ASP A 116 -39.91 24.14 20.68
N GLN A 117 -40.74 23.11 20.44
CA GLN A 117 -42.21 23.30 20.46
C GLN A 117 -42.98 22.92 21.74
N GLY A 118 -42.37 22.42 22.82
CA GLY A 118 -43.22 22.05 23.98
C GLY A 118 -42.62 21.59 25.30
N GLN A 119 -41.31 21.61 25.53
CA GLN A 119 -40.71 21.13 26.80
C GLN A 119 -39.75 22.13 27.44
N SER A 120 -40.17 23.39 27.59
CA SER A 120 -39.41 24.47 28.22
C SER A 120 -39.27 24.39 29.75
N TRP A 121 -39.31 23.20 30.36
CA TRP A 121 -39.11 23.03 31.80
C TRP A 121 -37.62 23.07 32.22
N THR A 122 -36.70 23.04 31.25
CA THR A 122 -35.27 23.22 31.52
C THR A 122 -34.91 24.67 31.23
N LEU A 123 -34.78 25.50 32.27
CA LEU A 123 -34.25 26.86 32.20
C LEU A 123 -32.83 26.84 31.62
N MET A 124 -32.73 26.86 30.30
CA MET A 124 -31.46 27.05 29.61
C MET A 124 -31.34 28.52 29.19
N PRO A 125 -30.20 29.17 29.47
CA PRO A 125 -29.92 30.50 28.96
C PRO A 125 -30.09 30.54 27.44
N ARG A 126 -30.82 31.55 26.92
CA ARG A 126 -31.26 31.66 25.51
C ARG A 126 -30.11 31.66 24.49
N ASN A 127 -28.90 31.96 24.94
CA ASN A 127 -27.66 31.91 24.17
C ASN A 127 -27.09 30.49 23.98
N TRP A 128 -27.67 29.46 24.61
CA TRP A 128 -27.20 28.06 24.56
C TRP A 128 -28.14 27.09 23.85
N ASN A 129 -29.33 27.54 23.44
CA ASN A 129 -30.41 26.72 22.85
C ASN A 129 -30.01 25.92 21.59
N GLY A 130 -28.90 26.24 20.91
CA GLY A 130 -28.49 25.54 19.69
C GLY A 130 -27.50 24.37 19.90
N ARG A 131 -26.68 24.39 20.96
CA ARG A 131 -25.67 23.36 21.20
C ARG A 131 -26.18 22.28 22.15
N THR A 132 -26.86 22.71 23.22
CA THR A 132 -27.36 21.78 24.24
C THR A 132 -28.53 20.92 23.75
N THR A 133 -29.29 21.36 22.75
CA THR A 133 -30.40 20.58 22.16
C THR A 133 -29.90 19.36 21.41
N VAL A 134 -28.81 19.51 20.65
CA VAL A 134 -28.13 18.38 19.99
C VAL A 134 -27.52 17.45 21.02
N ALA A 135 -26.80 17.97 22.02
CA ALA A 135 -26.29 17.15 23.12
C ALA A 135 -27.39 16.34 23.81
N MET A 136 -28.54 16.95 24.11
CA MET A 136 -29.66 16.27 24.77
C MET A 136 -30.30 15.19 23.88
N ALA A 137 -30.42 15.43 22.57
CA ALA A 137 -30.88 14.43 21.61
C ALA A 137 -29.85 13.30 21.38
N TRP A 138 -28.55 13.59 21.54
CA TRP A 138 -27.43 12.65 21.41
C TRP A 138 -27.32 11.67 22.59
N LEU A 139 -27.57 12.12 23.82
CA LEU A 139 -27.43 11.31 25.03
C LEU A 139 -28.03 9.89 24.96
N PRO A 140 -29.27 9.67 24.50
CA PRO A 140 -29.85 8.32 24.45
C PRO A 140 -29.24 7.42 23.37
N VAL A 141 -28.71 7.99 22.28
CA VAL A 141 -28.17 7.20 21.15
C VAL A 141 -26.64 7.08 21.18
N ARG A 142 -25.96 7.86 22.02
CA ARG A 142 -24.50 7.95 22.16
C ARG A 142 -23.83 6.59 22.29
N THR A 143 -24.29 5.73 23.20
CA THR A 143 -23.65 4.43 23.44
C THR A 143 -23.72 3.52 22.20
N LYS A 144 -24.88 3.52 21.53
CA LYS A 144 -25.08 2.79 20.27
C LYS A 144 -24.17 3.34 19.18
N ALA A 145 -24.10 4.66 19.03
CA ALA A 145 -23.27 5.29 18.01
C ALA A 145 -21.76 5.02 18.24
N LEU A 146 -21.29 5.15 19.48
CA LEU A 146 -19.89 4.85 19.82
C LEU A 146 -19.54 3.37 19.63
N GLU A 147 -20.49 2.46 19.87
CA GLU A 147 -20.28 1.04 19.61
C GLU A 147 -20.23 0.75 18.10
N LEU A 148 -21.07 1.39 17.28
CA LEU A 148 -20.99 1.27 15.82
C LEU A 148 -19.65 1.81 15.27
N VAL A 149 -19.17 2.93 15.82
CA VAL A 149 -17.82 3.45 15.53
C VAL A 149 -16.76 2.39 15.87
N ARG A 150 -16.82 1.79 17.06
CA ARG A 150 -15.87 0.75 17.47
C ARG A 150 -15.94 -0.51 16.61
N GLN A 151 -17.14 -0.92 16.22
CA GLN A 151 -17.35 -2.04 15.30
C GLN A 151 -16.74 -1.75 13.94
N ARG A 152 -16.93 -0.53 13.42
CA ARG A 152 -16.35 -0.10 12.16
C ARG A 152 -14.82 -0.13 12.20
N GLU A 153 -14.19 0.45 13.22
CA GLU A 153 -12.73 0.41 13.40
C GLU A 153 -12.19 -1.04 13.40
N GLY A 154 -12.91 -1.94 14.09
CA GLY A 154 -12.57 -3.36 14.09
C GLY A 154 -12.69 -4.03 12.72
N LEU A 155 -13.71 -3.65 11.93
CA LEU A 155 -13.89 -4.16 10.57
C LEU A 155 -12.86 -3.58 9.61
N THR A 156 -12.55 -2.29 9.69
CA THR A 156 -11.48 -1.64 8.90
C THR A 156 -10.16 -2.40 9.06
N ALA A 157 -9.77 -2.74 10.29
CA ALA A 157 -8.55 -3.50 10.54
C ALA A 157 -8.58 -4.89 9.86
N ARG A 158 -9.74 -5.57 9.87
CA ARG A 158 -9.91 -6.86 9.17
C ARG A 158 -9.86 -6.70 7.66
N VAL A 159 -10.46 -5.65 7.10
CA VAL A 159 -10.42 -5.35 5.67
C VAL A 159 -8.98 -5.13 5.23
N GLN A 160 -8.21 -4.32 5.96
CA GLN A 160 -6.80 -4.08 5.68
C GLN A 160 -5.97 -5.37 5.77
N PHE A 161 -6.21 -6.20 6.79
CA PHE A 161 -5.56 -7.50 6.90
C PHE A 161 -5.89 -8.41 5.71
N MET A 162 -7.15 -8.45 5.30
CA MET A 162 -7.60 -9.25 4.16
C MET A 162 -7.00 -8.74 2.85
N GLN A 163 -6.96 -7.43 2.63
CA GLN A 163 -6.25 -6.82 1.50
C GLN A 163 -4.77 -7.22 1.49
N MET A 164 -4.10 -7.11 2.63
CA MET A 164 -2.69 -7.50 2.76
C MET A 164 -2.50 -9.00 2.47
N SER A 165 -3.42 -9.85 2.92
CA SER A 165 -3.38 -11.29 2.67
C SER A 165 -3.60 -11.63 1.19
N MET A 166 -4.52 -10.93 0.52
CA MET A 166 -4.77 -11.07 -0.92
C MET A 166 -3.54 -10.64 -1.72
N ILE A 167 -2.95 -9.49 -1.38
CA ILE A 167 -1.73 -8.98 -2.00
C ILE A 167 -0.56 -9.96 -1.75
N SER A 168 -0.40 -10.46 -0.53
CA SER A 168 0.66 -11.40 -0.17
C SER A 168 0.54 -12.74 -0.91
N SER A 169 -0.67 -13.29 -1.00
CA SER A 169 -0.94 -14.53 -1.75
C SER A 169 -0.55 -14.35 -3.23
N ARG A 170 -0.91 -13.21 -3.82
CA ARG A 170 -0.55 -12.87 -5.21
C ARG A 170 0.94 -12.63 -5.40
N LEU A 171 1.59 -11.93 -4.46
CA LEU A 171 3.02 -11.72 -4.49
C LEU A 171 3.76 -13.06 -4.47
N ARG A 172 3.27 -14.00 -3.66
CA ARG A 172 3.82 -15.36 -3.59
C ARG A 172 3.62 -16.16 -4.87
N ASP A 173 2.46 -16.05 -5.52
CA ASP A 173 2.23 -16.69 -6.82
C ASP A 173 3.14 -16.11 -7.91
N LEU A 174 3.26 -14.78 -7.98
CA LEU A 174 4.18 -14.10 -8.89
C LEU A 174 5.64 -14.47 -8.62
N GLU A 175 6.06 -14.53 -7.37
CA GLU A 175 7.39 -14.98 -6.98
C GLU A 175 7.66 -16.40 -7.48
N SER A 176 6.70 -17.31 -7.30
CA SER A 176 6.82 -18.69 -7.78
C SER A 176 6.93 -18.79 -9.30
N ARG A 177 6.13 -18.02 -10.04
CA ARG A 177 6.17 -17.97 -11.51
C ARG A 177 7.47 -17.37 -12.02
N THR A 178 7.98 -16.36 -11.33
CA THR A 178 9.25 -15.71 -11.67
C THR A 178 10.41 -16.67 -11.43
N LYS A 179 10.42 -17.35 -10.29
CA LYS A 179 11.39 -18.40 -9.97
C LYS A 179 11.34 -19.58 -10.93
N TRP A 180 10.15 -20.02 -11.35
CA TRP A 180 10.01 -21.05 -12.38
C TRP A 180 10.57 -20.61 -13.73
N ARG A 181 10.33 -19.35 -14.10
CA ARG A 181 10.89 -18.77 -15.34
C ARG A 181 12.42 -18.71 -15.27
N GLU A 182 12.99 -18.34 -14.13
CA GLU A 182 14.43 -18.32 -13.89
C GLU A 182 15.03 -19.72 -14.00
N MET A 183 14.45 -20.72 -13.33
CA MET A 183 14.87 -22.12 -13.45
C MET A 183 14.81 -22.64 -14.89
N LYS A 184 13.75 -22.29 -15.64
CA LYS A 184 13.61 -22.68 -17.04
C LYS A 184 14.65 -22.00 -17.93
N MET A 185 14.99 -20.74 -17.64
CA MET A 185 16.06 -20.02 -18.31
C MET A 185 17.42 -20.66 -18.02
N ASP A 186 17.71 -21.00 -16.76
CA ASP A 186 18.91 -21.72 -16.35
C ASP A 186 19.02 -23.11 -17.01
N GLU A 187 17.90 -23.83 -17.14
CA GLU A 187 17.90 -25.09 -17.85
C GLU A 187 18.19 -24.88 -19.35
N SER A 188 17.63 -23.83 -19.94
CA SER A 188 17.88 -23.50 -21.35
C SER A 188 19.32 -23.04 -21.60
N SER A 189 19.94 -22.31 -20.66
CA SER A 189 21.34 -21.87 -20.77
C SER A 189 22.29 -23.06 -20.70
N ARG A 190 22.08 -23.99 -19.75
CA ARG A 190 22.86 -25.24 -19.67
C ARG A 190 22.76 -26.08 -20.94
N LYS A 191 21.56 -26.16 -21.54
CA LYS A 191 21.37 -26.85 -22.83
C LYS A 191 22.15 -26.14 -23.94
N LEU A 192 22.11 -24.81 -24.00
CA LEU A 192 22.89 -24.04 -24.96
C LEU A 192 24.39 -24.26 -24.78
N GLU A 193 24.90 -24.20 -23.55
CA GLU A 193 26.30 -24.46 -23.22
C GLU A 193 26.73 -25.86 -23.67
N SER A 194 25.90 -26.88 -23.44
CA SER A 194 26.19 -28.25 -23.89
C SER A 194 26.27 -28.36 -25.43
N LEU A 195 25.45 -27.59 -26.15
CA LEU A 195 25.49 -27.54 -27.62
C LEU A 195 26.72 -26.80 -28.12
N VAL A 196 27.10 -25.70 -27.46
CA VAL A 196 28.31 -24.93 -27.78
C VAL A 196 29.55 -25.79 -27.56
N GLU A 197 29.63 -26.52 -26.46
CA GLU A 197 30.76 -27.42 -26.18
C GLU A 197 30.82 -28.56 -27.22
N SER A 198 29.66 -29.14 -27.57
CA SER A 198 29.59 -30.15 -28.63
C SER A 198 30.04 -29.61 -29.99
N GLN A 199 29.66 -28.37 -30.34
CA GLN A 199 30.13 -27.72 -31.56
C GLN A 199 31.63 -27.44 -31.51
N ARG A 200 32.14 -26.98 -30.37
CA ARG A 200 33.56 -26.72 -30.14
C ARG A 200 34.41 -27.97 -30.31
N ASP A 201 33.99 -29.09 -29.74
CA ASP A 201 34.65 -30.40 -29.94
C ASP A 201 34.69 -30.81 -31.41
N ARG A 202 33.60 -30.59 -32.13
CA ARG A 202 33.51 -30.92 -33.55
C ARG A 202 34.43 -30.03 -34.38
N ILE A 203 34.54 -28.75 -34.05
CA ILE A 203 35.49 -27.82 -34.67
C ILE A 203 36.91 -28.30 -34.40
N HIS A 204 37.28 -28.61 -33.16
CA HIS A 204 38.61 -29.12 -32.83
C HIS A 204 38.97 -30.41 -33.56
N ARG A 205 38.01 -31.34 -33.74
CA ARG A 205 38.21 -32.54 -34.57
C ARG A 205 38.46 -32.19 -36.04
N LEU A 206 37.72 -31.23 -36.60
CA LEU A 206 37.93 -30.78 -37.97
C LEU A 206 39.28 -30.09 -38.13
N GLU A 207 39.67 -29.25 -37.17
CA GLU A 207 40.99 -28.60 -37.13
C GLU A 207 42.12 -29.63 -37.08
N ASP A 208 41.99 -30.69 -36.29
CA ASP A 208 43.00 -31.75 -36.20
C ASP A 208 43.08 -32.58 -37.50
N LEU A 209 41.95 -32.86 -38.16
CA LEU A 209 41.93 -33.50 -39.47
C LEU A 209 42.61 -32.63 -40.55
N VAL A 210 42.33 -31.33 -40.56
CA VAL A 210 42.98 -30.37 -41.47
C VAL A 210 44.47 -30.26 -41.16
N SER A 211 44.86 -30.21 -39.89
CA SER A 211 46.26 -30.15 -39.45
C SER A 211 47.04 -31.40 -39.88
N ARG A 212 46.43 -32.60 -39.77
CA ARG A 212 47.02 -33.85 -40.25
C ARG A 212 47.14 -33.89 -41.77
N LEU A 213 46.11 -33.45 -42.51
CA LEU A 213 46.15 -33.40 -43.97
C LEU A 213 47.26 -32.46 -44.45
N THR A 214 47.32 -31.26 -43.89
CA THR A 214 48.36 -30.27 -44.22
C THR A 214 49.77 -30.74 -43.83
N HIS A 215 49.96 -31.41 -42.70
CA HIS A 215 51.25 -32.03 -42.34
C HIS A 215 51.62 -33.21 -43.26
N ARG A 216 50.64 -33.99 -43.72
CA ARG A 216 50.86 -35.09 -44.67
C ARG A 216 51.21 -34.59 -46.06
N ASP A 217 50.60 -33.52 -46.53
CA ASP A 217 51.00 -32.86 -47.79
C ASP A 217 52.38 -32.23 -47.68
N ARG A 218 52.72 -31.61 -46.54
CA ARG A 218 54.05 -31.02 -46.32
C ARG A 218 55.15 -32.07 -46.21
N SER A 219 54.88 -33.24 -45.62
CA SER A 219 55.81 -34.38 -45.58
C SER A 219 55.88 -35.15 -46.91
N GLY A 220 54.77 -35.21 -47.67
CA GLY A 220 54.74 -35.68 -49.05
C GLY A 220 55.59 -34.80 -49.98
N LEU A 221 55.50 -33.47 -49.80
CA LEU A 221 56.34 -32.48 -50.48
C LEU A 221 57.80 -32.52 -50.00
N SER A 222 58.08 -32.84 -48.74
CA SER A 222 59.46 -33.01 -48.24
C SER A 222 60.09 -34.33 -48.71
N ARG A 223 59.30 -35.40 -48.90
CA ARG A 223 59.75 -36.68 -49.49
C ARG A 223 59.87 -36.61 -51.02
N ALA A 224 59.00 -35.84 -51.68
CA ALA A 224 59.19 -35.46 -53.07
C ALA A 224 60.40 -34.52 -53.21
N GLY A 225 60.60 -33.63 -52.25
CA GLY A 225 61.75 -32.74 -52.10
C GLY A 225 63.08 -33.49 -52.00
N THR A 226 63.17 -34.57 -51.21
CA THR A 226 64.39 -35.40 -51.13
C THR A 226 64.60 -36.30 -52.34
N LEU A 227 63.55 -36.63 -53.10
CA LEU A 227 63.70 -37.27 -54.42
C LEU A 227 64.07 -36.26 -55.51
N THR A 228 63.67 -35.00 -55.39
CA THR A 228 64.15 -33.93 -56.26
C THR A 228 65.53 -33.43 -55.85
N ASP A 229 65.96 -33.56 -54.59
CA ASP A 229 67.31 -33.14 -54.15
C ASP A 229 68.42 -34.14 -54.60
N LEU A 230 68.03 -35.37 -54.95
CA LEU A 230 68.87 -36.30 -55.71
C LEU A 230 68.83 -36.06 -57.23
N ALA A 231 67.84 -35.32 -57.75
CA ALA A 231 67.68 -34.99 -59.17
C ALA A 231 68.06 -33.54 -59.53
N VAL A 232 68.27 -32.66 -58.54
CA VAL A 232 68.57 -31.22 -58.70
C VAL A 232 70.00 -30.88 -58.24
N LYS A 233 70.89 -31.88 -58.15
CA LYS A 233 72.35 -31.66 -58.16
C LYS A 233 72.89 -31.61 -59.60
N SER A 234 72.16 -30.96 -60.49
CA SER A 234 72.63 -30.49 -61.79
C SER A 234 71.78 -29.29 -62.21
N ASN A 235 72.04 -28.14 -61.61
CA ASN A 235 72.27 -26.90 -62.36
C ASN A 235 72.39 -25.74 -61.38
N GLU A 236 73.58 -25.17 -61.46
CA GLU A 236 74.13 -24.07 -60.71
C GLU A 236 73.68 -22.73 -61.30
N SER A 237 73.53 -21.72 -60.42
CA SER A 237 73.64 -20.26 -60.66
C SER A 237 72.60 -19.64 -61.62
N THR A 238 72.01 -18.46 -61.40
CA THR A 238 72.49 -17.08 -61.12
C THR A 238 71.17 -16.30 -60.84
N GLU A 239 70.98 -15.34 -59.92
CA GLU A 239 71.61 -14.03 -59.71
C GLU A 239 70.45 -13.08 -59.27
N SER A 240 70.69 -12.29 -58.20
CA SER A 240 70.24 -10.91 -57.86
C SER A 240 68.85 -10.40 -58.29
N ALA A 241 68.14 -9.47 -57.64
CA ALA A 241 68.30 -8.53 -56.52
C ALA A 241 66.86 -7.94 -56.33
N GLU A 242 66.32 -7.87 -55.10
CA GLU A 242 66.28 -6.70 -54.22
C GLU A 242 65.13 -5.67 -54.47
N VAL A 243 64.71 -5.03 -53.37
CA VAL A 243 63.76 -3.90 -53.19
C VAL A 243 62.27 -4.29 -53.25
N GLY A 244 61.40 -4.01 -52.28
CA GLY A 244 61.43 -3.18 -51.07
C GLY A 244 59.99 -2.69 -50.82
N GLY A 245 59.62 -2.39 -49.56
CA GLY A 245 58.42 -1.59 -49.29
C GLY A 245 57.54 -2.07 -48.13
N SER A 246 57.54 -1.27 -47.08
CA SER A 246 56.85 -1.43 -45.80
C SER A 246 55.51 -0.66 -45.77
N ALA A 247 54.71 -1.00 -44.75
CA ALA A 247 53.82 -0.10 -43.98
C ALA A 247 52.35 0.10 -44.40
N THR A 248 51.47 -0.30 -43.45
CA THR A 248 50.31 0.45 -42.86
C THR A 248 49.13 0.82 -43.78
N THR A 249 47.85 0.90 -43.41
CA THR A 249 47.13 1.23 -42.16
C THR A 249 45.61 1.11 -42.44
N SER A 250 44.81 1.05 -41.37
CA SER A 250 43.43 1.61 -41.27
C SER A 250 42.30 0.95 -42.07
N GLU A 251 41.23 0.44 -41.45
CA GLU A 251 40.16 1.13 -40.68
C GLU A 251 38.89 1.13 -41.54
N LEU A 252 37.87 0.38 -41.12
CA LEU A 252 36.49 0.77 -41.39
C LEU A 252 35.55 0.12 -40.37
N GLY A 253 35.17 0.92 -39.37
CA GLY A 253 34.05 0.66 -38.49
C GLY A 253 32.71 1.07 -39.11
N ASP A 254 31.68 0.42 -38.61
CA ASP A 254 30.28 0.83 -38.42
C ASP A 254 29.47 1.45 -39.56
N THR A 255 28.30 0.82 -39.82
CA THR A 255 27.02 1.50 -39.57
C THR A 255 25.89 0.48 -39.34
N VAL A 256 25.47 0.39 -38.09
CA VAL A 256 24.21 -0.22 -37.63
C VAL A 256 23.05 0.72 -38.00
N LYS A 257 22.01 0.21 -38.66
CA LYS A 257 20.72 0.92 -38.83
C LYS A 257 19.72 0.46 -37.74
N PRO A 258 19.06 1.38 -37.02
CA PRO A 258 17.96 1.03 -36.12
C PRO A 258 16.64 0.93 -36.90
N LYS A 259 15.86 -0.12 -36.62
CA LYS A 259 14.53 -0.34 -37.20
C LYS A 259 13.46 0.30 -36.29
N LYS A 260 12.95 1.41 -36.82
CA LYS A 260 11.69 2.13 -36.59
C LYS A 260 10.62 1.46 -35.71
N SER A 261 10.16 2.25 -34.74
CA SER A 261 8.91 2.15 -33.97
C SER A 261 7.67 2.13 -34.87
N ILE A 262 6.65 1.36 -34.48
CA ILE A 262 5.30 1.39 -35.03
C ILE A 262 4.38 1.83 -33.89
N GLU A 263 3.87 3.07 -34.01
CA GLU A 263 2.62 3.53 -33.42
C GLU A 263 1.58 3.50 -34.54
N GLU A 264 0.45 2.83 -34.28
CA GLU A 264 -0.91 3.30 -34.52
C GLU A 264 -1.88 2.42 -33.73
#